data_AF-C3X8L8-F1
#
_entry.id   AF-C3X8L8-F1
#
_cell.length_a   1.000
_cell.length_b   1.000
_cell.length_c   1.000
_cell.angle_alpha   90.00
_cell.angle_beta   90.00
_cell.angle_gamma   90.00
#
_symmetry.space_group_name_H-M   'P 1'
#
loop_
_entity.id
_entity.type
_entity.pdbx_description
1 polymer ?
#
loop_
_entity_poly.entity_id
_entity_poly.type
_entity_poly.pdbx_seq_one_letter_code
_entity_poly.pdbx_strand_id
1 'polypeptide(L)'
;MRPFLYYDARLKGVILTANGERFVIEYLGKELFLPADSANAAYYDKMLKQGEKEETGLIGLVSQVRKKNNVGHSRARGFYRFDAYPDQTLQRAFELDDFDYFGQDHNMNSIGWRNEANPNGFLAARGIIPGKEGRFISDSTEPYTVNIPFDFVEIATRLKQDPVDILKNFIADVCQLHSTDELPRADGFNSRGMEAEKKAREYLKQAYRLKKDII
;
A
#
# COMPACT_ATOMS: atom_id res chain seq x y z
N MET A 1 -0.32 14.78 20.95
CA MET A 1 0.40 13.91 19.98
C MET A 1 -0.34 14.01 18.65
N ARG A 2 0.32 14.25 17.51
CA ARG A 2 -0.38 14.29 16.21
C ARG A 2 -0.71 12.85 15.76
N PRO A 3 -1.91 12.59 15.22
CA PRO A 3 -2.26 11.28 14.68
C PRO A 3 -1.24 10.79 13.64
N PHE A 4 -1.02 9.46 13.65
CA PHE A 4 -0.21 8.77 12.64
C PHE A 4 -1.00 8.49 11.36
N LEU A 5 -2.33 8.48 11.43
CA LEU A 5 -3.24 8.19 10.33
C LEU A 5 -4.42 9.17 10.36
N TYR A 6 -4.85 9.63 9.18
CA TYR A 6 -6.09 10.35 8.96
C TYR A 6 -6.85 9.65 7.83
N TYR A 7 -7.82 8.82 8.20
CA TYR A 7 -8.74 8.21 7.25
C TYR A 7 -9.71 9.24 6.70
N ASP A 8 -10.19 9.03 5.47
CA ASP A 8 -11.24 9.83 4.84
C ASP A 8 -10.88 11.33 4.78
N ALA A 9 -9.58 11.63 4.75
CA ALA A 9 -9.08 12.97 4.63
C ALA A 9 -9.28 13.43 3.18
N ARG A 10 -9.82 14.63 3.01
CA ARG A 10 -9.94 15.26 1.69
C ARG A 10 -8.70 16.11 1.44
N LEU A 11 -7.87 15.72 0.49
CA LEU A 11 -6.79 16.55 -0.02
C LEU A 11 -7.38 17.68 -0.87
N LYS A 12 -7.14 18.92 -0.44
CA LYS A 12 -7.58 20.14 -1.14
C LYS A 12 -6.47 20.78 -1.97
N GLY A 13 -5.21 20.55 -1.61
CA GLY A 13 -4.09 21.16 -2.32
C GLY A 13 -2.73 20.86 -1.72
N VAL A 14 -1.70 21.32 -2.42
CA VAL A 14 -0.31 21.30 -1.97
C VAL A 14 0.22 22.72 -1.98
N ILE A 15 0.83 23.14 -0.87
CA ILE A 15 1.44 24.48 -0.75
C ILE A 15 2.94 24.35 -0.48
N LEU A 16 3.71 25.27 -1.07
CA LEU A 16 5.13 25.41 -0.78
C LEU A 16 5.32 26.41 0.36
N THR A 17 6.05 26.01 1.40
CA THR A 17 6.41 26.88 2.53
C THR A 17 7.92 26.99 2.66
N ALA A 18 8.41 27.94 3.49
CA ALA A 18 9.84 28.06 3.80
C ALA A 18 10.47 26.76 4.37
N ASN A 19 9.66 25.85 4.90
CA ASN A 19 10.08 24.58 5.48
C ASN A 19 9.80 23.36 4.56
N GLY A 20 9.48 23.59 3.29
CA GLY A 20 9.14 22.56 2.30
C GLY A 20 7.64 22.49 1.96
N GLU A 21 7.27 21.47 1.18
CA GLU A 21 5.90 21.23 0.73
C GLU A 21 5.01 20.74 1.88
N ARG A 22 3.75 21.16 1.85
CA ARG A 22 2.73 20.75 2.81
C ARG A 22 1.44 20.39 2.12
N PHE A 23 0.80 19.32 2.59
CA PHE A 23 -0.57 19.01 2.23
C PHE A 23 -1.53 19.93 2.96
N VAL A 24 -2.51 20.45 2.22
CA VAL A 24 -3.72 21.09 2.74
C VAL A 24 -4.82 20.04 2.69
N ILE A 25 -5.20 19.53 3.86
CA ILE A 25 -6.25 18.50 3.97
C ILE A 25 -7.42 19.04 4.80
N GLU A 26 -8.62 18.61 4.45
CA GLU A 26 -9.79 18.69 5.31
C GLU A 26 -10.00 17.34 6.01
N TYR A 27 -10.09 17.34 7.33
CA TYR A 27 -10.33 16.16 8.14
C TYR A 27 -11.26 16.50 9.30
N LEU A 28 -12.37 15.76 9.42
CA LEU A 28 -13.43 16.01 10.42
C LEU A 28 -13.91 17.48 10.43
N GLY A 29 -14.08 18.07 9.24
CA GLY A 29 -14.52 19.46 9.06
C GLY A 29 -13.48 20.53 9.41
N LYS A 30 -12.21 20.15 9.63
CA LYS A 30 -11.12 21.07 9.94
C LYS A 30 -10.02 20.99 8.90
N GLU A 31 -9.50 22.16 8.51
CA GLU A 31 -8.35 22.23 7.61
C GLU A 31 -7.04 22.07 8.39
N LEU A 32 -6.15 21.21 7.89
CA LEU A 32 -4.86 20.88 8.50
C LEU A 32 -3.72 21.03 7.48
N PHE A 33 -2.55 21.49 7.96
CA PHE A 33 -1.35 21.70 7.15
C PHE A 33 -0.22 20.74 7.57
N LEU A 34 -0.06 19.66 6.81
CA LEU A 34 0.84 18.56 7.15
C LEU A 34 2.12 18.60 6.30
N PRO A 35 3.33 18.44 6.88
CA PRO A 35 4.55 18.31 6.09
C PRO A 35 4.44 17.12 5.12
N ALA A 36 4.58 17.36 3.83
CA ALA A 36 4.36 16.34 2.81
C ALA A 36 5.66 15.61 2.45
N ASP A 37 5.53 14.34 2.06
CA ASP A 37 6.57 13.69 1.28
C ASP A 37 6.63 14.31 -0.13
N SER A 38 7.79 14.84 -0.53
CA SER A 38 7.89 15.65 -1.75
C SER A 38 7.50 14.95 -3.05
N ALA A 39 7.88 13.68 -3.22
CA ALA A 39 7.53 12.95 -4.44
C ALA A 39 6.01 12.72 -4.51
N ASN A 40 5.41 12.37 -3.36
CA ASN A 40 3.97 12.21 -3.23
C ASN A 40 3.21 13.53 -3.39
N ALA A 41 3.72 14.64 -2.83
CA ALA A 41 3.16 15.98 -3.00
C ALA A 41 3.15 16.42 -4.46
N ALA A 42 4.28 16.33 -5.16
CA ALA A 42 4.37 16.70 -6.57
C ALA A 42 3.40 15.89 -7.45
N TYR A 43 3.23 14.60 -7.17
CA TYR A 43 2.28 13.74 -7.87
C TYR A 43 0.83 14.23 -7.70
N TYR A 44 0.40 14.47 -6.46
CA TYR A 44 -0.98 14.88 -6.19
C TYR A 44 -1.28 16.33 -6.56
N ASP A 45 -0.29 17.23 -6.46
CA ASP A 45 -0.42 18.60 -6.96
C ASP A 45 -0.74 18.61 -8.46
N LYS A 46 -0.02 17.79 -9.24
CA LYS A 46 -0.30 17.59 -10.67
C LYS A 46 -1.69 17.00 -10.90
N MET A 47 -2.08 15.98 -10.13
CA MET A 47 -3.39 15.34 -10.29
C MET A 47 -4.57 16.29 -10.01
N LEU A 48 -4.48 17.11 -8.96
CA LEU A 48 -5.54 18.07 -8.62
C LEU A 48 -5.73 19.10 -9.74
N LYS A 49 -4.63 19.64 -10.26
CA LYS A 49 -4.61 20.64 -11.34
C LYS A 49 -5.11 20.09 -12.69
N GLN A 50 -4.86 18.81 -12.97
CA GLN A 50 -5.23 18.21 -14.25
C GLN A 50 -6.70 17.77 -14.34
N GLY A 51 -7.36 17.55 -13.20
CA GLY A 51 -8.67 16.89 -13.15
C GLY A 51 -9.88 17.80 -12.88
N GLU A 52 -9.72 19.14 -12.87
CA GLU A 52 -10.74 20.07 -12.33
C GLU A 52 -11.16 19.72 -10.88
N LYS A 53 -10.31 18.98 -10.16
CA LYS A 53 -10.56 18.52 -8.79
C LYS A 53 -10.03 19.48 -7.73
N GLU A 54 -9.57 20.66 -8.13
CA GLU A 54 -9.17 21.70 -7.16
C GLU A 54 -10.35 22.10 -6.25
N GLU A 55 -11.58 22.10 -6.78
CA GLU A 55 -12.76 22.46 -6.00
C GLU A 55 -13.33 21.30 -5.16
N THR A 56 -13.28 20.06 -5.69
CA THR A 56 -13.87 18.88 -5.03
C THR A 56 -12.90 18.12 -4.13
N GLY A 57 -11.60 18.24 -4.39
CA GLY A 57 -10.53 17.52 -3.69
C GLY A 57 -10.51 16.02 -3.98
N LEU A 58 -9.62 15.30 -3.29
CA LEU A 58 -9.53 13.84 -3.33
C LEU A 58 -9.66 13.27 -1.93
N ILE A 59 -10.51 12.26 -1.75
CA ILE A 59 -10.65 11.53 -0.49
C ILE A 59 -9.62 10.39 -0.47
N GLY A 60 -8.96 10.23 0.67
CA GLY A 60 -7.95 9.20 0.86
C GLY A 60 -7.45 9.05 2.29
N LEU A 61 -6.41 8.24 2.43
CA LEU A 61 -5.68 8.03 3.67
C LEU A 61 -4.46 8.94 3.71
N VAL A 62 -4.29 9.69 4.79
CA VAL A 62 -3.03 10.36 5.09
C VAL A 62 -2.29 9.59 6.18
N SER A 63 -1.07 9.13 5.88
CA SER A 63 -0.24 8.35 6.81
C SER A 63 1.07 9.04 7.12
N GLN A 64 1.52 8.99 8.38
CA GLN A 64 2.83 9.50 8.75
C GLN A 64 3.91 8.49 8.35
N VAL A 65 4.82 8.93 7.49
CA VAL A 65 6.00 8.18 7.08
C VAL A 65 7.26 8.72 7.77
N ARG A 66 8.11 7.81 8.24
CA ARG A 66 9.42 8.17 8.78
C ARG A 66 10.48 7.85 7.74
N LYS A 67 11.13 8.88 7.18
CA LYS A 67 12.35 8.68 6.40
C LYS A 67 13.50 8.40 7.36
N LYS A 68 14.18 7.27 7.19
CA LYS A 68 15.49 7.05 7.81
C LYS A 68 16.45 8.03 7.17
N ASN A 69 16.90 9.03 7.93
CA ASN A 69 18.00 9.88 7.49
C ASN A 69 19.27 9.01 7.53
N ASN A 70 19.88 8.78 6.37
CA ASN A 70 21.17 8.09 6.25
C ASN A 70 22.37 8.96 6.68
N VAL A 71 22.11 10.16 7.20
CA VAL A 71 23.14 11.15 7.58
C VAL A 71 22.96 11.46 9.07
N GLY A 72 24.03 11.25 9.84
CA GLY A 72 24.03 11.16 11.29
C GLY A 72 23.30 12.28 12.05
N HIS A 73 22.80 11.90 13.23
CA HIS A 73 22.37 12.75 14.35
C HIS A 73 21.19 13.73 14.19
N SER A 74 20.52 13.81 13.04
CA SER A 74 19.25 14.56 12.96
C SER A 74 18.04 13.69 13.30
N ARG A 75 17.23 14.09 14.29
CA ARG A 75 15.95 13.42 14.62
C ARG A 75 15.12 13.28 13.33
N ALA A 76 14.68 12.06 13.00
CA ALA A 76 13.88 11.81 11.82
C ALA A 76 12.66 12.75 11.81
N ARG A 77 12.56 13.64 10.81
CA ARG A 77 11.36 14.44 10.61
C ARG A 77 10.28 13.51 10.05
N GLY A 78 9.13 13.47 10.70
CA GLY A 78 7.95 12.77 10.19
C GLY A 78 7.35 13.57 9.04
N PHE A 79 7.25 12.95 7.87
CA PHE A 79 6.50 13.47 6.73
C PHE A 79 5.17 12.72 6.65
N TYR A 80 4.23 13.27 5.89
CA TYR A 80 2.97 12.64 5.61
C TYR A 80 2.90 12.26 4.14
N ARG A 81 2.32 11.09 3.87
CA ARG A 81 1.97 10.60 2.55
C ARG A 81 0.46 10.58 2.44
N PHE A 82 -0.07 11.02 1.30
CA PHE A 82 -1.45 10.87 0.92
C PHE A 82 -1.59 9.72 -0.07
N ASP A 83 -2.58 8.87 0.13
CA ASP A 83 -2.96 7.78 -0.76
C ASP A 83 -4.47 7.92 -1.02
N ALA A 84 -4.82 8.39 -2.22
CA ALA A 84 -6.21 8.54 -2.63
C ALA A 84 -6.92 7.17 -2.64
N TYR A 85 -8.17 7.14 -2.20
CA TYR A 85 -8.96 5.92 -2.31
C TYR A 85 -9.28 5.61 -3.78
N PRO A 86 -9.20 4.34 -4.20
CA PRO A 86 -9.63 3.94 -5.54
C PRO A 86 -11.09 4.30 -5.86
N ASP A 87 -11.94 4.30 -4.83
CA ASP A 87 -13.33 4.74 -4.84
C ASP A 87 -13.48 6.00 -3.99
N GLN A 88 -13.87 7.12 -4.61
CA GLN A 88 -13.98 8.41 -3.93
C GLN A 88 -15.25 8.54 -3.07
N THR A 89 -16.13 7.54 -3.08
CA THR A 89 -17.27 7.45 -2.16
C THR A 89 -16.97 6.62 -0.92
N LEU A 90 -15.78 5.99 -0.87
CA LEU A 90 -15.36 5.12 0.21
C LEU A 90 -15.09 5.89 1.50
N GLN A 91 -15.57 5.34 2.61
CA GLN A 91 -15.45 5.90 3.95
C GLN A 91 -15.22 4.78 4.98
N ARG A 92 -14.53 5.10 6.08
CA ARG A 92 -14.41 4.18 7.22
C ARG A 92 -15.71 4.11 8.00
N ALA A 93 -16.12 2.89 8.31
CA ALA A 93 -17.22 2.59 9.21
C ALA A 93 -16.65 1.96 10.49
N PHE A 94 -16.09 2.78 11.39
CA PHE A 94 -15.43 2.33 12.62
C PHE A 94 -16.35 1.52 13.53
N GLU A 95 -17.66 1.79 13.49
CA GLU A 95 -18.69 1.06 14.22
C GLU A 95 -18.87 -0.39 13.75
N LEU A 96 -18.40 -0.73 12.56
CA LEU A 96 -18.44 -2.09 12.03
C LEU A 96 -17.14 -2.86 12.33
N ASP A 97 -16.09 -2.22 12.83
CA ASP A 97 -14.81 -2.89 13.11
C ASP A 97 -15.00 -4.04 14.09
N ASP A 98 -14.40 -5.19 13.79
CA ASP A 98 -14.38 -6.35 14.67
C ASP A 98 -13.06 -6.38 15.48
N PHE A 99 -13.18 -5.94 16.74
CA PHE A 99 -12.06 -5.82 17.68
C PHE A 99 -11.83 -7.09 18.52
N ASP A 100 -12.85 -7.93 18.68
CA ASP A 100 -12.77 -9.14 19.49
C ASP A 100 -12.08 -10.31 18.74
N TYR A 101 -11.75 -10.07 17.47
CA TYR A 101 -11.14 -11.08 16.62
C TYR A 101 -9.62 -11.20 16.82
N PHE A 102 -9.23 -12.23 17.57
CA PHE A 102 -7.83 -12.64 17.84
C PHE A 102 -7.38 -13.84 16.98
N GLY A 103 -7.76 -13.88 15.71
CA GLY A 103 -7.21 -14.87 14.76
C GLY A 103 -5.72 -14.61 14.49
N GLN A 104 -4.94 -15.67 14.31
CA GLN A 104 -3.52 -15.55 13.90
C GLN A 104 -3.35 -15.11 12.43
N ASP A 105 -4.44 -15.09 11.66
CA ASP A 105 -4.41 -14.75 10.25
C ASP A 105 -4.52 -13.24 10.04
N HIS A 106 -3.40 -12.63 9.60
CA HIS A 106 -3.28 -11.18 9.41
C HIS A 106 -4.27 -10.58 8.38
N ASN A 107 -4.88 -11.41 7.54
CA ASN A 107 -5.62 -10.97 6.34
C ASN A 107 -7.14 -11.25 6.41
N MET A 108 -7.68 -11.47 7.60
CA MET A 108 -9.12 -11.64 7.80
C MET A 108 -9.91 -10.33 7.80
N ASN A 109 -11.12 -10.37 7.24
CA ASN A 109 -12.04 -9.24 7.16
C ASN A 109 -12.46 -8.78 8.56
N SER A 110 -11.99 -7.60 8.98
CA SER A 110 -12.23 -7.06 10.33
C SER A 110 -12.22 -5.54 10.42
N ILE A 111 -11.96 -4.84 9.32
CA ILE A 111 -12.04 -3.37 9.24
C ILE A 111 -13.30 -2.98 8.48
N GLY A 112 -14.12 -2.12 9.08
CA GLY A 112 -15.37 -1.65 8.52
C GLY A 112 -15.22 -0.56 7.45
N TRP A 113 -15.92 -0.72 6.35
CA TRP A 113 -15.95 0.25 5.26
C TRP A 113 -17.38 0.47 4.79
N ARG A 114 -17.63 1.58 4.12
CA ARG A 114 -18.86 1.82 3.36
C ARG A 114 -18.55 2.65 2.13
N ASN A 115 -19.40 2.53 1.12
CA ASN A 115 -19.37 3.35 -0.08
C ASN A 115 -20.78 3.45 -0.65
N GLU A 116 -20.94 4.16 -1.76
CA GLU A 116 -22.25 4.40 -2.37
C GLU A 116 -22.97 3.09 -2.76
N ALA A 117 -22.22 2.09 -3.24
CA ALA A 117 -22.76 0.77 -3.59
C ALA A 117 -23.16 -0.07 -2.37
N ASN A 118 -22.49 0.12 -1.23
CA ASN A 118 -22.72 -0.62 0.01
C ASN A 118 -22.96 0.35 1.18
N PRO A 119 -24.13 1.02 1.24
CA PRO A 119 -24.40 2.08 2.21
C PRO A 119 -24.46 1.56 3.65
N ASN A 120 -24.89 0.31 3.84
CA ASN A 120 -24.92 -0.35 5.15
C ASN A 120 -23.51 -0.77 5.64
N GLY A 121 -22.51 -0.68 4.76
CA GLY A 121 -21.13 -1.05 5.01
C GLY A 121 -20.83 -2.55 4.88
N PHE A 122 -19.55 -2.86 4.95
CA PHE A 122 -18.96 -4.18 4.78
C PHE A 122 -17.60 -4.27 5.50
N LEU A 123 -17.08 -5.47 5.69
CA LEU A 123 -15.77 -5.71 6.28
C LEU A 123 -14.72 -6.01 5.21
N ALA A 124 -13.53 -5.45 5.37
CA ALA A 124 -12.35 -5.78 4.57
C ALA A 124 -11.18 -6.22 5.46
N ALA A 125 -10.23 -6.92 4.86
CA ALA A 125 -9.02 -7.38 5.52
C ALA A 125 -8.20 -6.21 6.10
N ARG A 126 -7.54 -6.44 7.24
CA ARG A 126 -6.66 -5.43 7.85
C ARG A 126 -5.55 -5.04 6.85
N GLY A 127 -5.28 -3.73 6.77
CA GLY A 127 -4.25 -3.20 5.86
C GLY A 127 -4.68 -3.03 4.41
N ILE A 128 -5.90 -3.44 4.03
CA ILE A 128 -6.44 -3.23 2.69
C ILE A 128 -7.35 -2.00 2.65
N ILE A 129 -7.14 -1.17 1.62
CA ILE A 129 -8.09 -0.14 1.18
C ILE A 129 -8.91 -0.79 0.06
N PRO A 130 -10.23 -0.97 0.23
CA PRO A 130 -11.09 -1.53 -0.81
C PRO A 130 -11.06 -0.75 -2.14
N GLY A 131 -11.29 -1.47 -3.22
CA GLY A 131 -11.50 -0.92 -4.55
C GLY A 131 -12.94 -0.44 -4.77
N LYS A 132 -13.25 -0.11 -6.03
CA LYS A 132 -14.60 0.28 -6.46
C LYS A 132 -15.64 -0.76 -6.08
N GLU A 133 -16.81 -0.29 -5.64
CA GLU A 133 -17.94 -1.13 -5.20
C GLU A 133 -17.59 -2.03 -4.00
N GLY A 134 -16.53 -1.69 -3.25
CA GLY A 134 -16.06 -2.45 -2.09
C GLY A 134 -15.30 -3.72 -2.46
N ARG A 135 -14.86 -3.85 -3.72
CA ARG A 135 -14.18 -5.05 -4.20
C ARG A 135 -12.75 -5.14 -3.69
N PHE A 136 -12.34 -6.36 -3.34
CA PHE A 136 -10.97 -6.75 -3.07
C PHE A 136 -10.85 -8.27 -3.24
N ILE A 137 -9.63 -8.76 -3.38
CA ILE A 137 -9.33 -10.19 -3.42
C ILE A 137 -9.00 -10.62 -2.00
N SER A 138 -9.91 -11.35 -1.36
CA SER A 138 -9.70 -11.93 -0.03
C SER A 138 -8.51 -12.87 -0.03
N ASP A 139 -7.78 -12.89 1.08
CA ASP A 139 -6.73 -13.88 1.27
C ASP A 139 -7.37 -15.23 1.55
N SER A 140 -7.22 -16.13 0.58
CA SER A 140 -7.59 -17.54 0.68
C SER A 140 -6.36 -18.43 0.63
N THR A 141 -5.17 -17.86 0.87
CA THR A 141 -3.92 -18.61 0.89
C THR A 141 -3.85 -19.44 2.15
N GLU A 142 -3.43 -20.69 1.99
CA GLU A 142 -3.08 -21.54 3.13
C GLU A 142 -1.59 -21.36 3.45
N PRO A 143 -1.22 -21.27 4.74
CA PRO A 143 0.18 -21.15 5.12
C PRO A 143 0.93 -22.42 4.71
N TYR A 144 1.88 -22.27 3.78
CA TYR A 144 2.71 -23.37 3.32
C TYR A 144 4.18 -23.14 3.69
N THR A 145 4.76 -24.10 4.42
CA THR A 145 6.16 -24.01 4.83
C THR A 145 7.07 -24.49 3.71
N VAL A 146 7.90 -23.60 3.19
CA VAL A 146 8.91 -23.90 2.17
C VAL A 146 10.31 -23.57 2.70
N ASN A 147 11.27 -24.42 2.36
CA ASN A 147 12.67 -24.07 2.52
C ASN A 147 13.03 -23.00 1.48
N ILE A 148 13.49 -21.85 1.93
CA ILE A 148 13.95 -20.78 1.04
C ILE A 148 15.24 -21.29 0.35
N PRO A 149 15.30 -21.31 -1.00
CA PRO A 149 16.51 -21.73 -1.69
C PRO A 149 17.70 -20.84 -1.31
N PHE A 150 18.89 -21.44 -1.20
CA PHE A 150 20.10 -20.76 -0.72
C PHE A 150 20.43 -19.49 -1.51
N ASP A 151 20.26 -19.51 -2.84
CA ASP A 151 20.49 -18.36 -3.71
C ASP A 151 19.69 -17.13 -3.28
N PHE A 152 18.43 -17.32 -2.85
CA PHE A 152 17.58 -16.23 -2.36
C PHE A 152 18.06 -15.69 -1.02
N VAL A 153 18.56 -16.55 -0.13
CA VAL A 153 19.16 -16.15 1.15
C VAL A 153 20.43 -15.33 0.93
N GLU A 154 21.27 -15.75 -0.01
CA GLU A 154 22.51 -15.05 -0.35
C GLU A 154 22.22 -13.67 -0.96
N ILE A 155 21.30 -13.60 -1.92
CA ILE A 155 20.85 -12.34 -2.51
C ILE A 155 20.28 -11.42 -1.43
N ALA A 156 19.41 -11.94 -0.56
CA ALA A 156 18.81 -11.17 0.53
C ALA A 156 19.86 -10.59 1.47
N THR A 157 20.88 -11.38 1.83
CA THR A 157 21.98 -10.94 2.67
C THR A 157 22.77 -9.80 2.01
N ARG A 158 23.11 -9.93 0.72
CA ARG A 158 23.83 -8.88 -0.03
C ARG A 158 23.02 -7.58 -0.14
N LEU A 159 21.69 -7.71 -0.31
CA LEU A 159 20.78 -6.57 -0.45
C LEU A 159 20.28 -6.02 0.90
N LYS A 160 20.61 -6.68 2.03
CA LYS A 160 20.07 -6.36 3.36
C LYS A 160 18.54 -6.34 3.39
N GLN A 161 17.92 -7.31 2.73
CA GLN A 161 16.47 -7.50 2.66
C GLN A 161 16.06 -8.80 3.34
N ASP A 162 14.78 -8.93 3.66
CA ASP A 162 14.21 -10.19 4.15
C ASP A 162 14.16 -11.20 2.98
N PRO A 163 14.75 -12.41 3.11
CA PRO A 163 14.64 -13.44 2.10
C PRO A 163 13.19 -13.88 1.81
N VAL A 164 12.28 -13.80 2.80
CA VAL A 164 10.87 -14.12 2.61
C VAL A 164 10.23 -13.12 1.64
N ASP A 165 10.50 -11.83 1.82
CA ASP A 165 9.96 -10.77 0.95
C ASP A 165 10.48 -10.90 -0.48
N ILE A 166 11.77 -11.21 -0.65
CA ILE A 166 12.35 -11.42 -1.99
C ILE A 166 11.67 -12.61 -2.67
N LEU A 167 11.48 -13.72 -1.95
CA LEU A 167 10.83 -14.91 -2.50
C LEU A 167 9.36 -14.63 -2.86
N LYS A 168 8.61 -13.95 -1.99
CA LYS A 168 7.22 -13.55 -2.27
C LYS A 168 7.12 -12.65 -3.51
N ASN A 169 7.99 -11.66 -3.63
CA ASN A 169 8.04 -10.78 -4.81
C ASN A 169 8.38 -11.57 -6.08
N PHE A 170 9.33 -12.51 -6.00
CA PHE A 170 9.67 -13.37 -7.13
C PHE A 170 8.47 -14.25 -7.54
N ILE A 171 7.75 -14.85 -6.58
CA ILE A 171 6.53 -15.62 -6.84
C ILE A 171 5.47 -14.73 -7.52
N ALA A 172 5.25 -13.52 -7.01
CA ALA A 172 4.31 -12.57 -7.61
C ALA A 172 4.66 -12.26 -9.08
N ASP A 173 5.95 -12.00 -9.36
CA ASP A 173 6.47 -11.70 -10.69
C ASP A 173 6.34 -12.92 -11.64
N VAL A 174 6.69 -14.13 -11.18
CA VAL A 174 6.55 -15.36 -11.99
C VAL A 174 5.10 -15.60 -12.37
N CYS A 175 4.19 -15.48 -11.39
CA CYS A 175 2.76 -15.77 -11.52
C CYS A 175 1.94 -14.59 -12.06
N GLN A 176 2.54 -13.42 -12.30
CA GLN A 176 1.84 -12.21 -12.76
C GLN A 176 0.70 -11.79 -11.83
N LEU A 177 0.91 -11.91 -10.52
CA LEU A 177 -0.10 -11.54 -9.53
C LEU A 177 -0.07 -10.03 -9.36
N HIS A 178 -1.12 -9.33 -9.79
CA HIS A 178 -1.20 -7.88 -9.65
C HIS A 178 -2.23 -7.49 -8.60
N SER A 179 -1.84 -6.59 -7.71
CA SER A 179 -2.77 -5.83 -6.88
C SER A 179 -3.04 -4.50 -7.56
N THR A 180 -4.28 -4.29 -7.99
CA THR A 180 -4.69 -3.07 -8.72
C THR A 180 -5.64 -2.24 -7.87
N ASP A 181 -5.85 -0.98 -8.27
CA ASP A 181 -6.84 -0.10 -7.62
C ASP A 181 -8.27 -0.66 -7.74
N GLU A 182 -8.56 -1.43 -8.78
CA GLU A 182 -9.88 -2.03 -8.98
C GLU A 182 -10.10 -3.29 -8.15
N LEU A 183 -9.03 -4.06 -7.92
CA LEU A 183 -9.04 -5.33 -7.20
C LEU A 183 -7.78 -5.44 -6.32
N PRO A 184 -7.72 -4.69 -5.21
CA PRO A 184 -6.62 -4.78 -4.27
C PRO A 184 -6.59 -6.17 -3.64
N ARG A 185 -5.38 -6.72 -3.39
CA ARG A 185 -5.21 -8.08 -2.88
C ARG A 185 -4.83 -8.12 -1.41
N ALA A 186 -5.61 -8.83 -0.61
CA ALA A 186 -5.33 -9.04 0.81
C ALA A 186 -4.16 -9.99 1.08
N ASP A 187 -3.81 -10.87 0.13
CA ASP A 187 -2.68 -11.80 0.26
C ASP A 187 -1.29 -11.14 0.21
N GLY A 188 -1.24 -9.83 -0.09
CA GLY A 188 -0.01 -9.04 -0.13
C GLY A 188 0.89 -9.31 -1.34
N PHE A 189 0.48 -10.15 -2.30
CA PHE A 189 1.25 -10.38 -3.52
C PHE A 189 1.03 -9.25 -4.53
N ASN A 190 2.12 -8.71 -5.07
CA ASN A 190 2.06 -7.74 -6.15
C ASN A 190 3.30 -7.80 -7.04
N SER A 191 3.09 -8.07 -8.32
CA SER A 191 4.11 -8.07 -9.37
C SER A 191 4.66 -6.65 -9.54
N ARG A 192 5.96 -6.56 -9.78
CA ARG A 192 6.68 -5.30 -10.04
C ARG A 192 6.58 -4.87 -11.50
N GLY A 193 5.86 -5.63 -12.33
CA GLY A 193 5.54 -5.31 -13.71
C GLY A 193 6.34 -6.11 -14.74
N MET A 194 5.98 -5.89 -16.00
CA MET A 194 6.33 -6.73 -17.15
C MET A 194 7.82 -7.13 -17.24
N GLU A 195 8.74 -6.20 -17.02
CA GLU A 195 10.18 -6.48 -17.08
C GLU A 195 10.66 -7.40 -15.95
N ALA A 196 10.14 -7.20 -14.73
CA ALA A 196 10.47 -8.05 -13.59
C ALA A 196 9.92 -9.46 -13.81
N GLU A 197 8.68 -9.56 -14.29
CA GLU A 197 8.03 -10.83 -14.59
C GLU A 197 8.75 -11.64 -15.67
N LYS A 198 9.18 -10.97 -16.76
CA LYS A 198 9.95 -11.61 -17.82
C LYS A 198 11.23 -12.22 -17.26
N LYS A 199 12.00 -11.44 -16.50
CA LYS A 199 13.27 -11.88 -15.88
C LYS A 199 13.04 -13.00 -14.88
N ALA A 200 12.00 -12.92 -14.06
CA ALA A 200 11.68 -13.94 -13.07
C ALA A 200 11.35 -15.29 -13.74
N ARG A 201 10.53 -15.27 -14.80
CA ARG A 201 10.21 -16.45 -15.60
C ARG A 201 11.43 -17.03 -16.33
N GLU A 202 12.29 -16.18 -16.88
CA GLU A 202 13.54 -16.62 -17.51
C GLU A 202 14.48 -17.30 -16.51
N TYR A 203 14.68 -16.70 -15.33
CA TYR A 203 15.47 -17.28 -14.25
C TYR A 203 14.92 -18.65 -13.83
N LEU A 204 13.60 -18.75 -13.58
CA LEU A 204 12.96 -20.02 -13.19
C LEU A 204 13.16 -21.11 -14.25
N LYS A 205 13.00 -20.76 -15.53
CA LYS A 205 13.20 -21.69 -16.65
C LYS A 205 14.64 -22.21 -16.71
N GLN A 206 15.64 -21.34 -16.51
CA GLN A 206 17.04 -21.73 -16.54
C GLN A 206 17.41 -22.60 -15.33
N ALA A 207 16.98 -22.21 -14.12
CA ALA A 207 17.20 -23.00 -12.92
C ALA A 207 16.59 -24.41 -13.04
N TYR A 208 15.38 -24.52 -13.61
CA TYR A 208 14.74 -25.81 -13.82
C TYR A 208 15.46 -26.67 -14.87
N ARG A 209 15.94 -26.08 -15.97
CA ARG A 209 16.73 -26.79 -16.99
C ARG A 209 18.03 -27.34 -16.40
N LEU A 210 18.79 -26.49 -15.72
CA LEU A 210 20.04 -26.91 -15.06
C LEU A 210 19.80 -28.05 -14.06
N LYS A 211 18.69 -28.02 -13.32
CA LYS A 211 18.34 -29.12 -12.40
C LYS A 211 18.04 -30.42 -13.14
N LYS A 212 17.38 -30.37 -14.30
CA LYS A 212 17.14 -31.56 -15.14
C LYS A 212 18.43 -32.15 -15.69
N ASP A 213 19.40 -31.31 -16.02
CA ASP A 213 20.68 -31.76 -16.58
C ASP A 213 21.63 -32.35 -15.51
N ILE A 214 21.30 -32.17 -14.23
CA ILE A 214 22.08 -32.66 -13.07
C ILE A 214 21.51 -33.98 -12.48
N ILE A 215 20.27 -34.36 -12.81
CA ILE A 215 19.61 -35.60 -12.35
C ILE A 215 19.65 -36.66 -13.45
#